data_AF-A0A8J4SEC9-F1
#
_entry.id   AF-A0A8J4SEC9-F1
#
_cell.length_a   1.000
_cell.length_b   1.000
_cell.length_c   1.000
_cell.angle_alpha   90.00
_cell.angle_beta   90.00
_cell.angle_gamma   90.00
#
_symmetry.space_group_name_H-M   'P 1'
#
loop_
_entity.id
_entity.type
_entity.pdbx_description
1 polymer ?
#
loop_
_entity_poly.entity_id
_entity_poly.type
_entity_poly.pdbx_seq_one_letter_code
_entity_poly.pdbx_strand_id
1 'polypeptide(L)'
;MVAVIMAVGTTVLWYVDMSRVYHSIRGQAMIKLYVLFTMIEIFDRLFSSLGQDVLDSLYYTAKYHPRRVTRMFLDFAVAIIYVVLHSLLLFAQVVTLNVAVNSSNTSLLTLLLSNNFAELKSSVFKKFEEQNLFQISCSDIVERFKLITIIGLIWLQSSTQDVAYGTSMVMVAEMLIDWLKHAFITKFNQLPPTLYSKFITILCRDLTGWKSEDTILDHTHHVSKRLGLMSLPLACVVLRMVSKALADVPIKLMSPSGILVTVAFFLCLAAFKALLSLVLMIYACKSGRLDDTRPKSPRSVHHHESIQRYKF
;
A
#
# COMPACT_ATOMS: atom_id res chain seq x y z
N MET A 1 -21.14 -1.61 -7.08
CA MET A 1 -20.14 -2.63 -7.50
C MET A 1 -19.01 -2.76 -6.47
N VAL A 2 -18.23 -1.71 -6.18
CA VAL A 2 -17.12 -1.75 -5.20
C VAL A 2 -17.56 -2.28 -3.83
N ALA A 3 -18.66 -1.78 -3.27
CA ALA A 3 -19.18 -2.25 -1.98
C ALA A 3 -19.50 -3.76 -1.98
N VAL A 4 -20.01 -4.30 -3.09
CA VAL A 4 -20.30 -5.74 -3.23
C VAL A 4 -19.00 -6.53 -3.31
N ILE A 5 -18.01 -6.06 -4.07
CA ILE A 5 -16.68 -6.69 -4.14
C ILE A 5 -16.04 -6.75 -2.75
N MET A 6 -16.08 -5.65 -2.01
CA MET A 6 -15.57 -5.55 -0.64
C MET A 6 -16.31 -6.47 0.33
N ALA A 7 -17.64 -6.52 0.25
CA ALA A 7 -18.47 -7.38 1.09
C ALA A 7 -18.16 -8.87 0.84
N VAL A 8 -18.06 -9.29 -0.42
CA VAL A 8 -17.71 -10.67 -0.79
C VAL A 8 -16.29 -11.00 -0.32
N GLY A 9 -15.30 -10.14 -0.60
CA GLY A 9 -13.91 -10.33 -0.15
C GLY A 9 -13.80 -10.47 1.37
N THR A 10 -14.45 -9.57 2.11
CA THR A 10 -14.45 -9.60 3.58
C THR A 10 -15.16 -10.85 4.12
N THR A 11 -16.28 -11.25 3.51
CA THR A 11 -17.03 -12.45 3.90
C THR A 11 -16.20 -13.72 3.72
N VAL A 12 -15.48 -13.86 2.60
CA VAL A 12 -14.57 -15.00 2.39
C VAL A 12 -13.46 -15.02 3.45
N LEU A 13 -12.86 -13.88 3.77
CA LEU A 13 -11.84 -13.79 4.82
C LEU A 13 -12.35 -14.14 6.23
N TRP A 14 -13.66 -13.98 6.49
CA TRP A 14 -14.28 -14.39 7.75
C TRP A 14 -14.38 -15.91 7.90
N TYR A 15 -14.55 -16.64 6.80
CA TYR A 15 -14.54 -18.11 6.81
C TYR A 15 -13.15 -18.72 7.00
N VAL A 16 -12.07 -17.92 6.85
CA VAL A 16 -10.70 -18.39 7.05
C VAL A 16 -10.26 -18.18 8.50
N ASP A 17 -10.14 -19.29 9.23
CA ASP A 17 -9.70 -19.29 10.63
C ASP A 17 -8.22 -18.91 10.79
N MET A 18 -7.97 -17.72 11.36
CA MET A 18 -6.60 -17.23 11.58
C MET A 18 -5.74 -18.19 12.41
N SER A 19 -6.30 -18.77 13.47
CA SER A 19 -5.55 -19.68 14.36
C SER A 19 -5.10 -20.93 13.62
N ARG A 20 -5.92 -21.49 12.72
CA ARG A 20 -5.54 -22.67 11.93
C ARG A 20 -4.41 -22.35 10.96
N VAL A 21 -4.51 -21.23 10.25
CA VAL A 21 -3.45 -20.77 9.33
C VAL A 21 -2.17 -20.51 10.11
N TYR A 22 -2.25 -19.84 11.26
CA TYR A 22 -1.11 -19.55 12.13
C TYR A 22 -0.39 -20.83 12.59
N HIS A 23 -1.13 -21.81 13.11
CA HIS A 23 -0.52 -23.06 13.61
C HIS A 23 0.03 -23.91 12.47
N SER A 24 -0.65 -23.92 11.32
CA SER A 24 -0.18 -24.62 10.11
C SER A 24 1.16 -24.08 9.63
N ILE A 25 1.31 -22.75 9.57
CA ILE A 25 2.56 -22.06 9.18
C ILE A 25 3.63 -22.28 10.25
N ARG A 26 3.32 -22.05 11.55
CA ARG A 26 4.27 -22.22 12.66
C ARG A 26 4.88 -23.62 12.74
N GLY A 27 4.14 -24.66 12.36
CA GLY A 27 4.61 -26.04 12.35
C GLY A 27 5.52 -26.43 11.18
N GLN A 28 5.78 -25.52 10.21
CA GLN A 28 6.62 -25.82 9.06
C GLN A 28 8.11 -25.71 9.36
N ALA A 29 8.92 -26.40 8.56
CA ALA A 29 10.38 -26.26 8.59
C ALA A 29 10.82 -24.86 8.14
N MET A 30 11.93 -24.36 8.71
CA MET A 30 12.48 -23.02 8.43
C MET A 30 12.70 -22.73 6.94
N ILE A 31 13.22 -23.69 6.18
CA ILE A 31 13.43 -23.52 4.73
C ILE A 31 12.12 -23.37 3.97
N LYS A 32 11.06 -24.09 4.38
CA LYS A 32 9.72 -23.96 3.76
C LYS A 32 9.11 -22.61 4.07
N LEU A 33 9.30 -22.10 5.29
CA LEU A 33 8.86 -20.77 5.69
C LEU A 33 9.56 -19.66 4.90
N TYR A 34 10.87 -19.77 4.70
CA TYR A 34 11.62 -18.82 3.86
C TYR A 34 11.04 -18.76 2.45
N VAL A 35 10.85 -19.92 1.80
CA VAL A 35 10.25 -19.98 0.45
C VAL A 35 8.83 -19.39 0.46
N LEU A 36 8.03 -19.67 1.49
CA LEU A 36 6.69 -19.11 1.62
C LEU A 36 6.69 -17.58 1.67
N PHE A 37 7.58 -16.98 2.47
CA PHE A 37 7.71 -15.51 2.54
C PHE A 37 8.07 -14.91 1.19
N THR A 38 9.10 -15.44 0.53
CA THR A 38 9.51 -14.97 -0.79
C THR A 38 8.40 -15.15 -1.83
N MET A 39 7.67 -16.27 -1.81
CA MET A 39 6.57 -16.50 -2.76
C MET A 39 5.40 -15.54 -2.53
N ILE A 40 5.01 -15.31 -1.27
CA ILE A 40 3.93 -14.35 -0.94
C ILE A 40 4.29 -12.96 -1.46
N GLU A 41 5.54 -12.52 -1.28
CA GLU A 41 6.00 -11.22 -1.74
C GLU A 41 5.98 -11.11 -3.27
N ILE A 42 6.47 -12.12 -3.99
CA ILE A 42 6.45 -12.15 -5.46
C ILE A 42 5.01 -12.10 -5.98
N PHE A 43 4.11 -12.89 -5.39
CA PHE A 43 2.70 -12.91 -5.80
C PHE A 43 1.97 -11.61 -5.45
N ASP A 44 2.30 -10.93 -4.34
CA ASP A 44 1.78 -9.59 -4.01
C ASP A 44 2.18 -8.57 -5.09
N ARG A 45 3.44 -8.57 -5.54
CA ARG A 45 3.90 -7.70 -6.64
C ARG A 45 3.16 -8.02 -7.94
N LEU A 46 2.97 -9.31 -8.27
CA LEU A 46 2.25 -9.75 -9.47
C LEU A 46 0.76 -9.35 -9.43
N PHE A 47 0.08 -9.60 -8.30
CA PHE A 47 -1.32 -9.24 -8.12
C PHE A 47 -1.52 -7.72 -8.01
N SER A 48 -0.54 -6.98 -7.53
CA SER A 48 -0.59 -5.52 -7.54
C SER A 48 -0.59 -4.99 -8.97
N SER A 49 0.29 -5.50 -9.85
CA SER A 49 0.28 -5.15 -11.28
C SER A 49 -1.01 -5.56 -11.98
N LEU A 50 -1.42 -6.83 -11.85
CA LEU A 50 -2.63 -7.37 -12.48
C LEU A 50 -3.90 -6.63 -12.02
N GLY A 51 -3.94 -6.23 -10.76
CA GLY A 51 -5.09 -5.59 -10.16
C GLY A 51 -5.45 -4.24 -10.75
N GLN A 52 -4.43 -3.46 -11.12
CA GLN A 52 -4.64 -2.16 -11.74
C GLN A 52 -5.42 -2.32 -13.04
N ASP A 53 -4.98 -3.24 -13.90
CA ASP A 53 -5.62 -3.52 -15.18
C ASP A 53 -7.05 -4.05 -15.00
N VAL A 54 -7.27 -4.96 -14.05
CA VAL A 54 -8.59 -5.54 -13.78
C VAL A 54 -9.58 -4.47 -13.28
N LEU A 55 -9.18 -3.66 -12.31
CA LEU A 55 -10.05 -2.62 -11.76
C LEU A 55 -10.27 -1.46 -12.74
N ASP A 56 -9.27 -1.13 -13.55
CA ASP A 56 -9.40 -0.14 -14.62
C ASP A 56 -10.35 -0.60 -15.72
N SER A 57 -10.27 -1.87 -16.15
CA SER A 57 -11.21 -2.44 -17.12
C SER A 57 -12.64 -2.39 -16.58
N LEU A 58 -12.84 -2.77 -15.32
CA LEU A 58 -14.13 -2.68 -14.65
C LEU A 58 -14.66 -1.25 -14.62
N TYR A 59 -13.84 -0.29 -14.17
CA TYR A 59 -14.21 1.11 -14.09
C TYR A 59 -14.54 1.70 -15.47
N TYR A 60 -13.73 1.37 -16.48
CA TYR A 60 -13.94 1.81 -17.85
C TYR A 60 -15.26 1.29 -18.43
N THR A 61 -15.54 -0.01 -18.28
CA THR A 61 -16.79 -0.60 -18.75
C THR A 61 -18.00 -0.01 -18.02
N ALA A 62 -17.90 0.18 -16.69
CA ALA A 62 -18.97 0.75 -15.87
C ALA A 62 -19.29 2.20 -16.25
N LYS A 63 -18.27 3.01 -16.56
CA LYS A 63 -18.44 4.43 -16.87
C LYS A 63 -18.87 4.69 -18.31
N TYR A 64 -18.22 4.05 -19.28
CA TYR A 64 -18.38 4.41 -20.70
C TYR A 64 -19.29 3.45 -21.48
N HIS A 65 -19.48 2.21 -21.02
CA HIS A 65 -20.27 1.20 -21.73
C HIS A 65 -21.27 0.43 -20.82
N PRO A 66 -22.12 1.13 -20.04
CA PRO A 66 -23.00 0.47 -19.07
C PRO A 66 -24.06 -0.46 -19.70
N ARG A 67 -24.36 -0.28 -20.99
CA ARG A 67 -25.35 -1.10 -21.72
C ARG A 67 -24.82 -2.48 -22.14
N ARG A 68 -23.51 -2.72 -22.11
CA ARG A 68 -22.92 -4.04 -22.45
C ARG A 68 -22.94 -4.94 -21.22
N VAL A 69 -24.13 -5.41 -20.86
CA VAL A 69 -24.37 -6.17 -19.61
C VAL A 69 -23.48 -7.40 -19.49
N THR A 70 -23.30 -8.19 -20.56
CA THR A 70 -22.45 -9.39 -20.54
C THR A 70 -20.99 -9.05 -20.23
N ARG A 71 -20.42 -8.03 -20.89
CA ARG A 71 -19.05 -7.58 -20.62
C ARG A 71 -18.93 -7.04 -19.19
N MET A 72 -19.92 -6.27 -18.76
CA MET A 72 -19.94 -5.73 -17.40
C MET A 72 -19.96 -6.83 -16.34
N PHE A 73 -20.77 -7.87 -16.55
CA PHE A 73 -20.82 -9.03 -15.67
C PHE A 73 -19.49 -9.77 -15.62
N LEU A 74 -18.83 -9.98 -16.77
CA LEU A 74 -17.51 -10.63 -16.83
C LEU A 74 -16.43 -9.80 -16.13
N ASP A 75 -16.32 -8.51 -16.43
CA ASP A 75 -15.36 -7.61 -15.75
C ASP A 75 -15.60 -7.60 -14.24
N PHE A 76 -16.87 -7.63 -13.81
CA PHE A 76 -17.25 -7.67 -12.40
C PHE A 76 -16.90 -9.01 -11.73
N ALA A 77 -17.13 -10.14 -12.40
CA ALA A 77 -16.76 -11.46 -11.90
C ALA A 77 -15.24 -11.60 -11.76
N VAL A 78 -14.47 -11.15 -12.75
CA VAL A 78 -13.00 -11.15 -12.71
C VAL A 78 -12.49 -10.27 -11.56
N ALA A 79 -13.09 -9.08 -11.36
CA ALA A 79 -12.72 -8.21 -10.24
C ALA A 79 -13.01 -8.83 -8.87
N ILE A 80 -14.13 -9.55 -8.70
CA ILE A 80 -14.42 -10.28 -7.47
C ILE A 80 -13.37 -11.36 -7.21
N ILE A 81 -13.09 -12.21 -8.22
CA ILE A 81 -12.10 -13.29 -8.09
C ILE A 81 -10.73 -12.71 -7.72
N TYR A 82 -10.31 -11.66 -8.43
CA TYR A 82 -9.07 -10.95 -8.16
C TYR A 82 -9.00 -10.43 -6.71
N VAL A 83 -10.00 -9.66 -6.27
CA VAL A 83 -9.99 -9.08 -4.92
C VAL A 83 -10.01 -10.17 -3.85
N VAL A 84 -10.75 -11.25 -4.04
CA VAL A 84 -10.77 -12.40 -3.10
C VAL A 84 -9.38 -13.03 -3.02
N LEU A 85 -8.76 -13.38 -4.15
CA LEU A 85 -7.45 -14.03 -4.18
C LEU A 85 -6.36 -13.13 -3.59
N HIS A 86 -6.34 -11.86 -3.95
CA HIS A 86 -5.35 -10.92 -3.43
C HIS A 86 -5.58 -10.63 -1.94
N SER A 87 -6.83 -10.55 -1.47
CA SER A 87 -7.13 -10.39 -0.05
C SER A 87 -6.67 -11.60 0.77
N LEU A 88 -6.85 -12.82 0.25
CA LEU A 88 -6.35 -14.05 0.88
C LEU A 88 -4.83 -14.06 0.97
N LEU A 89 -4.15 -13.58 -0.07
CA LEU A 89 -2.70 -13.45 -0.09
C LEU A 89 -2.19 -12.44 0.94
N LEU A 90 -2.77 -11.24 0.98
CA LEU A 90 -2.42 -10.23 1.97
C LEU A 90 -2.76 -10.70 3.40
N PHE A 91 -3.85 -11.45 3.56
CA PHE A 91 -4.17 -12.08 4.82
C PHE A 91 -3.12 -13.13 5.23
N ALA A 92 -2.66 -13.97 4.30
CA ALA A 92 -1.56 -14.89 4.54
C ALA A 92 -0.28 -14.12 4.92
N GLN A 93 0.02 -12.98 4.29
CA GLN A 93 1.15 -12.13 4.64
C GLN A 93 1.07 -11.63 6.09
N VAL A 94 -0.10 -11.17 6.54
CA VAL A 94 -0.33 -10.77 7.95
C VAL A 94 -0.05 -11.93 8.90
N VAL A 95 -0.60 -13.11 8.62
CA VAL A 95 -0.43 -14.29 9.49
C VAL A 95 1.03 -14.74 9.51
N THR A 96 1.69 -14.75 8.36
CA THR A 96 3.09 -15.21 8.25
C THR A 96 4.03 -14.25 8.99
N LEU A 97 3.84 -12.93 8.85
CA LEU A 97 4.60 -11.95 9.63
C LEU A 97 4.35 -12.09 11.15
N ASN A 98 3.09 -12.32 11.55
CA ASN A 98 2.77 -12.56 12.95
C ASN A 98 3.46 -13.83 13.50
N VAL A 99 3.52 -14.91 12.71
CA VAL A 99 4.26 -16.14 13.08
C VAL A 99 5.76 -15.85 13.22
N ALA A 100 6.36 -15.11 12.28
CA ALA A 100 7.78 -14.79 12.34
C ALA A 100 8.15 -13.97 13.57
N VAL A 101 7.33 -12.97 13.91
CA VAL A 101 7.56 -12.11 15.07
C VAL A 101 7.31 -12.83 16.40
N ASN A 102 6.29 -13.70 16.46
CA ASN A 102 5.95 -14.44 17.67
C ASN A 102 6.81 -15.71 17.86
N SER A 103 7.57 -16.11 16.85
CA SER A 103 8.47 -17.26 16.95
C SER A 103 9.62 -16.97 17.91
N SER A 104 9.91 -17.92 18.80
CA SER A 104 11.11 -17.89 19.66
C SER A 104 12.41 -17.96 18.86
N ASN A 105 12.34 -18.39 17.59
CA ASN A 105 13.49 -18.47 16.71
C ASN A 105 13.74 -17.12 16.03
N THR A 106 14.70 -16.37 16.58
CA THR A 106 15.25 -15.15 15.95
C THR A 106 15.68 -15.37 14.50
N SER A 107 16.01 -16.62 14.13
CA SER A 107 16.30 -17.04 12.77
C SER A 107 15.22 -16.69 11.74
N LEU A 108 13.92 -16.71 12.08
CA LEU A 108 12.87 -16.33 11.11
C LEU A 108 12.90 -14.84 10.80
N LEU A 109 13.14 -14.01 11.82
CA LEU A 109 13.27 -12.57 11.67
C LEU A 109 14.56 -12.23 10.89
N THR A 110 15.67 -12.90 11.21
CA THR A 110 16.93 -12.76 10.47
C THR A 110 16.77 -13.15 8.99
N LEU A 111 15.95 -14.16 8.68
CA LEU A 111 15.67 -14.56 7.30
C LEU A 111 14.90 -13.47 6.53
N LEU A 112 13.89 -12.84 7.15
CA LEU A 112 13.20 -11.69 6.55
C LEU A 112 14.17 -10.54 6.26
N LEU A 113 15.04 -10.25 7.21
CA LEU A 113 16.09 -9.23 7.06
C LEU A 113 17.03 -9.57 5.88
N SER A 114 17.41 -10.85 5.75
CA SER A 114 18.31 -11.32 4.69
C SER A 114 17.71 -11.20 3.30
N ASN A 115 16.39 -11.32 3.18
CA ASN A 115 15.67 -11.14 1.92
C ASN A 115 15.78 -9.69 1.43
N ASN A 116 15.61 -8.73 2.35
CA ASN A 116 15.73 -7.31 2.03
C ASN A 116 17.18 -6.95 1.62
N PHE A 117 18.19 -7.63 2.18
CA PHE A 117 19.58 -7.52 1.71
C PHE A 117 19.80 -8.13 0.31
N ALA A 118 19.10 -9.21 -0.03
CA ALA A 118 19.15 -9.78 -1.37
C ALA A 118 18.53 -8.83 -2.41
N GLU A 119 17.44 -8.14 -2.05
CA GLU A 119 16.84 -7.07 -2.88
C GLU A 119 17.77 -5.85 -3.01
N LEU A 120 18.42 -5.44 -1.91
CA LEU A 120 19.45 -4.40 -1.95
C LEU A 120 20.56 -4.74 -2.95
N LYS A 121 21.08 -5.98 -2.89
CA LYS A 121 22.14 -6.43 -3.80
C LYS A 121 21.71 -6.37 -5.26
N SER A 122 20.51 -6.85 -5.59
CA SER A 122 20.05 -6.91 -6.98
C SER A 122 19.76 -5.51 -7.58
N SER A 123 19.34 -4.56 -6.75
CA SER A 123 19.03 -3.20 -7.17
C SER A 123 20.29 -2.32 -7.29
N VAL A 124 21.22 -2.36 -6.34
CA VAL A 124 22.33 -1.40 -6.25
C VAL A 124 23.29 -1.40 -7.45
N PHE A 125 23.50 -2.55 -8.10
CA PHE A 125 24.39 -2.65 -9.25
C PHE A 125 23.72 -2.37 -10.60
N LYS A 126 22.40 -2.14 -10.60
CA LYS A 126 21.64 -1.91 -11.82
C LYS A 126 21.71 -0.43 -12.24
N LYS A 127 21.80 -0.20 -13.54
CA LYS A 127 21.70 1.15 -14.10
C LYS A 127 20.23 1.59 -14.11
N PHE A 128 19.94 2.74 -13.54
CA PHE A 128 18.61 3.33 -13.46
C PHE A 128 18.56 4.70 -14.11
N GLU A 129 17.50 4.92 -14.88
CA GLU A 129 17.11 6.24 -15.36
C GLU A 129 16.18 6.92 -14.35
N GLU A 130 15.99 8.24 -14.47
CA GLU A 130 15.11 9.01 -13.58
C GLU A 130 13.70 8.39 -13.47
N GLN A 131 13.18 7.86 -14.58
CA GLN A 131 11.84 7.25 -14.65
C GLN A 131 11.75 5.95 -13.86
N ASN A 132 12.73 5.08 -14.02
CA ASN A 132 12.79 3.81 -13.32
C ASN A 132 13.00 4.04 -11.81
N LEU A 133 13.81 5.04 -11.45
CA LEU A 133 14.00 5.40 -10.04
C LEU A 133 12.71 5.92 -9.40
N PHE A 134 11.88 6.68 -10.14
CA PHE A 134 10.59 7.12 -9.65
C PHE A 134 9.65 5.94 -9.34
N GLN A 135 9.56 4.96 -10.26
CA GLN A 135 8.74 3.77 -10.07
C GLN A 135 9.18 2.93 -8.87
N ILE A 136 10.49 2.73 -8.70
CA ILE A 136 11.04 2.02 -7.53
C ILE A 136 10.70 2.76 -6.24
N SER A 137 10.89 4.07 -6.22
CA SER A 137 10.55 4.90 -5.05
C SER A 137 9.06 4.80 -4.70
N CYS A 138 8.17 4.73 -5.71
CA CYS A 138 6.74 4.57 -5.49
C CYS A 138 6.39 3.18 -4.93
N SER A 139 7.01 2.13 -5.48
CA SER A 139 6.86 0.76 -4.97
C SER A 139 7.29 0.65 -3.51
N ASP A 140 8.44 1.21 -3.15
CA ASP A 140 8.97 1.21 -1.78
C ASP A 140 8.03 1.96 -0.80
N ILE A 141 7.43 3.07 -1.25
CA ILE A 141 6.42 3.80 -0.45
C ILE A 141 5.20 2.91 -0.17
N VAL A 142 4.71 2.17 -1.18
CA VAL A 142 3.55 1.27 -1.03
C VAL A 142 3.87 0.10 -0.13
N GLU A 143 5.06 -0.49 -0.28
CA GLU A 143 5.54 -1.57 0.57
C GLU A 143 5.61 -1.15 2.04
N ARG A 144 6.24 -0.01 2.34
CA ARG A 144 6.28 0.56 3.70
C ARG A 144 4.90 0.84 4.27
N PHE A 145 4.00 1.41 3.45
CA PHE A 145 2.64 1.67 3.87
C PHE A 145 1.90 0.37 4.24
N LYS A 146 2.04 -0.68 3.42
CA LYS A 146 1.49 -2.01 3.72
C LYS A 146 2.12 -2.60 4.99
N LEU A 147 3.44 -2.52 5.14
CA LEU A 147 4.15 -3.02 6.32
C LEU A 147 3.68 -2.32 7.61
N ILE A 148 3.60 -0.99 7.62
CA ILE A 148 3.07 -0.22 8.76
C ILE A 148 1.63 -0.64 9.08
N THR A 149 0.81 -0.80 8.05
CA THR A 149 -0.59 -1.24 8.21
C THR A 149 -0.66 -2.63 8.84
N ILE A 150 0.11 -3.60 8.32
CA ILE A 150 0.14 -4.97 8.83
C ILE A 150 0.66 -5.00 10.28
N ILE A 151 1.75 -4.29 10.59
CA ILE A 151 2.28 -4.19 11.95
C ILE A 151 1.22 -3.60 12.90
N GLY A 152 0.52 -2.53 12.49
CA GLY A 152 -0.58 -1.96 13.25
C GLY A 152 -1.70 -2.96 13.52
N LEU A 153 -2.07 -3.79 12.53
CA LEU A 153 -3.05 -4.86 12.70
C LEU A 153 -2.57 -5.97 13.65
N ILE A 154 -1.28 -6.30 13.65
CA ILE A 154 -0.69 -7.26 14.60
C ILE A 154 -0.74 -6.70 16.03
N TRP A 155 -0.38 -5.43 16.22
CA TRP A 155 -0.44 -4.76 17.52
C TRP A 155 -1.87 -4.70 18.09
N LEU A 156 -2.88 -4.54 17.23
CA LEU A 156 -4.28 -4.57 17.64
C LEU A 156 -4.72 -5.93 18.22
N GLN A 157 -4.01 -7.02 17.92
CA GLN A 157 -4.36 -8.37 18.39
C GLN A 157 -3.45 -8.90 19.49
N SER A 158 -2.20 -8.41 19.56
CA SER A 158 -1.21 -8.89 20.52
C SER A 158 -0.34 -7.73 20.98
N SER A 159 -0.37 -7.45 22.28
CA SER A 159 0.42 -6.38 22.93
C SER A 159 1.60 -6.93 23.74
N THR A 160 2.11 -8.12 23.39
CA THR A 160 3.29 -8.67 24.05
C THR A 160 4.55 -7.88 23.69
N GLN A 161 5.46 -7.71 24.67
CA GLN A 161 6.70 -6.95 24.47
C GLN A 161 7.57 -7.53 23.36
N ASP A 162 7.63 -8.86 23.25
CA ASP A 162 8.38 -9.55 22.20
C ASP A 162 7.85 -9.21 20.80
N VAL A 163 6.53 -9.10 20.65
CA VAL A 163 5.90 -8.73 19.38
C VAL A 163 6.20 -7.28 19.02
N ALA A 164 6.15 -6.38 20.00
CA ALA A 164 6.51 -4.97 19.79
C ALA A 164 7.98 -4.83 19.38
N TYR A 165 8.90 -5.53 20.05
CA TYR A 165 10.32 -5.52 19.71
C TYR A 165 10.56 -6.10 18.30
N GLY A 166 10.03 -7.28 17.99
CA GLY A 166 10.22 -7.93 16.69
C GLY A 166 9.65 -7.12 15.52
N THR A 167 8.44 -6.57 15.67
CA THR A 167 7.86 -5.67 14.63
C THR A 167 8.65 -4.37 14.48
N SER A 168 9.13 -3.78 15.57
CA SER A 168 9.96 -2.56 15.49
C SER A 168 11.30 -2.83 14.79
N MET A 169 11.91 -3.99 15.02
CA MET A 169 13.15 -4.39 14.37
C MET A 169 12.96 -4.55 12.85
N VAL A 170 11.87 -5.22 12.43
CA VAL A 170 11.52 -5.35 11.00
C VAL A 170 11.32 -3.98 10.36
N MET A 171 10.60 -3.07 11.03
CA MET A 171 10.35 -1.72 10.54
C MET A 171 11.63 -0.89 10.38
N VAL A 172 12.51 -0.92 11.39
CA VAL A 172 13.79 -0.20 11.34
C VAL A 172 14.70 -0.76 10.26
N ALA A 173 14.77 -2.09 10.15
CA ALA A 173 15.56 -2.76 9.12
C ALA A 173 15.12 -2.36 7.71
N GLU A 174 13.80 -2.36 7.45
CA GLU A 174 13.24 -1.95 6.18
C GLU A 174 13.64 -0.51 5.81
N MET A 175 13.48 0.42 6.76
CA MET A 175 13.86 1.82 6.55
C MET A 175 15.35 1.99 6.27
N LEU A 176 16.20 1.29 7.02
CA LEU A 176 17.65 1.34 6.85
C LEU A 176 18.07 0.77 5.50
N ILE A 177 17.53 -0.39 5.11
CA ILE A 177 17.89 -1.07 3.86
C ILE A 177 17.48 -0.22 2.66
N ASP A 178 16.29 0.37 2.68
CA ASP A 178 15.88 1.26 1.62
C ASP A 178 16.69 2.57 1.56
N TRP A 179 17.06 3.15 2.71
CA TRP A 179 17.94 4.33 2.70
C TRP A 179 19.29 4.00 2.07
N LEU A 180 19.86 2.83 2.39
CA LEU A 180 21.05 2.34 1.71
C LEU A 180 20.81 2.14 0.21
N LYS A 181 19.70 1.51 -0.16
CA LYS A 181 19.28 1.27 -1.55
C LYS A 181 19.28 2.57 -2.36
N HIS A 182 18.57 3.59 -1.89
CA HIS A 182 18.49 4.89 -2.57
C HIS A 182 19.82 5.66 -2.55
N ALA A 183 20.61 5.58 -1.47
CA ALA A 183 21.93 6.22 -1.40
C ALA A 183 22.90 5.61 -2.41
N PHE A 184 22.91 4.29 -2.56
CA PHE A 184 23.76 3.61 -3.53
C PHE A 184 23.26 3.81 -4.96
N ILE A 185 21.95 3.71 -5.22
CA ILE A 185 21.41 3.93 -6.56
C ILE A 185 21.75 5.33 -7.07
N THR A 186 21.57 6.37 -6.24
CA THR A 186 21.92 7.75 -6.64
C THR A 186 23.41 7.93 -6.86
N LYS A 187 24.25 7.35 -6.01
CA LYS A 187 25.71 7.40 -6.14
C LYS A 187 26.22 6.69 -7.40
N PHE A 188 25.79 5.45 -7.65
CA PHE A 188 26.24 4.66 -8.80
C PHE A 188 25.72 5.20 -10.13
N ASN A 189 24.50 5.73 -10.17
CA ASN A 189 23.90 6.29 -11.38
C ASN A 189 24.16 7.79 -11.57
N GLN A 190 24.92 8.42 -10.67
CA GLN A 190 25.24 9.86 -10.68
C GLN A 190 23.98 10.74 -10.74
N LEU A 191 22.90 10.30 -10.09
CA LEU A 191 21.64 11.03 -10.05
C LEU A 191 21.67 12.03 -8.88
N PRO A 192 21.39 13.32 -9.11
CA PRO A 192 21.42 14.31 -8.06
C PRO A 192 20.30 14.05 -7.03
N PRO A 193 20.54 14.15 -5.72
CA PRO A 193 19.51 13.97 -4.70
C PRO A 193 18.31 14.93 -4.83
N THR A 194 18.51 16.07 -5.50
CA THR A 194 17.44 17.02 -5.84
C THR A 194 16.36 16.40 -6.75
N LEU A 195 16.63 15.25 -7.37
CA LEU A 195 15.66 14.49 -8.16
C LEU A 195 14.44 14.05 -7.34
N TYR A 196 14.62 13.66 -6.07
CA TYR A 196 13.48 13.29 -5.20
C TYR A 196 12.52 14.46 -4.97
N SER A 197 13.02 15.71 -5.04
CA SER A 197 12.12 16.88 -5.01
C SER A 197 11.19 16.91 -6.22
N LYS A 198 11.64 16.44 -7.41
CA LYS A 198 10.77 16.29 -8.59
C LYS A 198 9.69 15.23 -8.34
N PHE A 199 10.05 14.11 -7.72
CA PHE A 199 9.09 13.03 -7.41
C PHE A 199 8.00 13.50 -6.46
N ILE A 200 8.38 14.24 -5.42
CA ILE A 200 7.43 14.85 -4.48
C ILE A 200 6.53 15.86 -5.20
N THR A 201 7.06 16.66 -6.13
CA THR A 201 6.25 17.57 -6.96
C THR A 201 5.18 16.83 -7.76
N ILE A 202 5.55 15.71 -8.41
CA ILE A 202 4.62 14.91 -9.21
C ILE A 202 3.48 14.41 -8.32
N LEU A 203 3.81 13.79 -7.19
CA LEU A 203 2.83 13.25 -6.25
C LEU A 203 1.93 14.34 -5.63
N CYS A 204 2.49 15.50 -5.28
CA CYS A 204 1.71 16.64 -4.77
C CYS A 204 0.71 17.14 -5.81
N ARG A 205 1.10 17.16 -7.09
CA ARG A 205 0.24 17.59 -8.20
C ARG A 205 -0.88 16.60 -8.47
N ASP A 206 -0.60 15.30 -8.40
CA ASP A 206 -1.63 14.26 -8.53
C ASP A 206 -2.63 14.31 -7.35
N LEU A 207 -2.16 14.62 -6.14
CA LEU A 207 -3.00 14.73 -4.94
C LEU A 207 -3.92 15.95 -4.97
N THR A 208 -3.38 17.11 -5.37
CA THR A 208 -4.11 18.40 -5.34
C THR A 208 -5.07 18.56 -6.51
N GLY A 209 -4.99 17.72 -7.54
CA GLY A 209 -5.91 17.77 -8.68
C GLY A 209 -5.83 19.08 -9.48
N TRP A 210 -4.71 19.81 -9.38
CA TRP A 210 -4.49 21.19 -9.82
C TRP A 210 -4.71 21.46 -11.33
N LYS A 211 -5.25 20.51 -12.10
CA LYS A 211 -5.58 20.66 -13.51
C LYS A 211 -6.91 20.02 -13.95
N SER A 212 -7.80 19.63 -13.03
CA SER A 212 -9.08 19.00 -13.36
C SER A 212 -10.25 19.77 -12.79
N GLU A 213 -10.87 20.64 -13.59
CA GLU A 213 -12.00 21.48 -13.20
C GLU A 213 -13.32 20.72 -12.94
N ASP A 214 -13.41 19.41 -13.27
CA ASP A 214 -14.71 18.72 -13.32
C ASP A 214 -14.94 17.60 -12.27
N THR A 215 -14.17 17.46 -11.19
CA THR A 215 -14.52 16.43 -10.18
C THR A 215 -13.92 16.70 -8.80
N ILE A 216 -14.72 17.29 -7.91
CA ILE A 216 -14.33 17.64 -6.52
C ILE A 216 -14.08 16.40 -5.62
N LEU A 217 -14.34 15.18 -6.08
CA LEU A 217 -14.06 13.94 -5.34
C LEU A 217 -13.57 12.82 -6.27
N ASP A 218 -12.24 12.68 -6.45
CA ASP A 218 -11.50 11.39 -6.42
C ASP A 218 -9.96 11.48 -6.67
N HIS A 219 -9.29 12.60 -6.33
CA HIS A 219 -7.84 12.73 -6.57
C HIS A 219 -6.97 11.70 -5.82
N THR A 220 -7.43 11.23 -4.66
CA THR A 220 -6.74 10.18 -3.89
C THR A 220 -6.66 8.85 -4.66
N HIS A 221 -7.66 8.53 -5.48
CA HIS A 221 -7.65 7.33 -6.30
C HIS A 221 -6.56 7.37 -7.37
N HIS A 222 -6.36 8.54 -8.00
CA HIS A 222 -5.28 8.74 -8.97
C HIS A 222 -3.88 8.56 -8.36
N VAL A 223 -3.67 9.07 -7.14
CA VAL A 223 -2.40 8.88 -6.40
C VAL A 223 -2.20 7.41 -6.05
N SER A 224 -3.24 6.72 -5.53
CA SER A 224 -3.18 5.29 -5.22
C SER A 224 -2.79 4.47 -6.45
N LYS A 225 -3.38 4.79 -7.61
CA LYS A 225 -3.06 4.15 -8.88
C LYS A 225 -1.62 4.38 -9.30
N ARG A 226 -1.14 5.63 -9.30
CA ARG A 226 0.25 5.95 -9.68
C ARG A 226 1.25 5.25 -8.77
N LEU A 227 0.96 5.17 -7.47
CA LEU A 227 1.86 4.56 -6.51
C LEU A 227 1.97 3.04 -6.64
N GLY A 228 0.98 2.37 -7.25
CA GLY A 228 0.93 0.90 -7.21
C GLY A 228 0.04 0.32 -6.11
N LEU A 229 -0.68 1.16 -5.36
CA LEU A 229 -1.43 0.71 -4.18
C LEU A 229 -2.79 0.14 -4.59
N MET A 230 -2.95 -1.16 -4.38
CA MET A 230 -4.24 -1.85 -4.48
C MET A 230 -5.01 -1.75 -3.16
N SER A 231 -5.83 -0.71 -3.04
CA SER A 231 -6.52 -0.37 -1.80
C SER A 231 -7.66 -1.33 -1.42
N LEU A 232 -8.37 -1.91 -2.40
CA LEU A 232 -9.53 -2.79 -2.12
C LEU A 232 -9.16 -4.08 -1.37
N PRO A 233 -8.17 -4.88 -1.81
CA PRO A 233 -7.78 -6.10 -1.09
C PRO A 233 -7.24 -5.80 0.31
N LEU A 234 -6.42 -4.76 0.45
CA LEU A 234 -5.89 -4.33 1.75
C LEU A 234 -7.03 -3.89 2.69
N ALA A 235 -8.01 -3.16 2.17
CA ALA A 235 -9.18 -2.76 2.95
C ALA A 235 -10.02 -3.96 3.41
N CYS A 236 -10.15 -5.04 2.61
CA CYS A 236 -10.84 -6.26 3.04
C CYS A 236 -10.14 -6.90 4.25
N VAL A 237 -8.81 -6.96 4.21
CA VAL A 237 -7.99 -7.47 5.33
C VAL A 237 -8.15 -6.58 6.56
N VAL A 238 -7.99 -5.27 6.42
CA VAL A 238 -8.16 -4.32 7.54
C VAL A 238 -9.55 -4.46 8.16
N LEU A 239 -10.61 -4.47 7.34
CA LEU A 239 -11.99 -4.63 7.81
C LEU A 239 -12.18 -5.92 8.60
N ARG A 240 -11.70 -7.05 8.07
CA ARG A 240 -11.80 -8.35 8.76
C ARG A 240 -11.06 -8.35 10.10
N MET A 241 -9.83 -7.83 10.13
CA MET A 241 -8.97 -7.81 11.32
C MET A 241 -9.50 -6.88 12.41
N VAL A 242 -9.91 -5.66 12.02
CA VAL A 242 -10.51 -4.67 12.91
C VAL A 242 -11.86 -5.18 13.42
N SER A 243 -12.70 -5.76 12.56
CA SER A 243 -14.01 -6.29 13.00
C SER A 243 -13.87 -7.40 14.04
N LYS A 244 -12.85 -8.28 13.89
CA LYS A 244 -12.54 -9.29 14.89
C LYS A 244 -12.07 -8.65 16.21
N ALA A 245 -11.16 -7.68 16.13
CA ALA A 245 -10.69 -6.95 17.32
C ALA A 245 -11.84 -6.21 18.04
N LEU A 246 -12.79 -5.63 17.31
CA LEU A 246 -13.98 -5.00 17.90
C LEU A 246 -14.96 -6.01 18.50
N ALA A 247 -15.08 -7.21 17.94
CA ALA A 247 -15.97 -8.25 18.48
C ALA A 247 -15.51 -8.72 19.88
N ASP A 248 -14.22 -8.67 20.16
CA ASP A 248 -13.64 -9.03 21.46
C ASP A 248 -13.79 -7.90 22.52
N VAL A 249 -14.21 -6.69 22.12
CA VAL A 249 -14.42 -5.56 23.02
C VAL A 249 -15.84 -5.60 23.60
N PRO A 250 -16.04 -5.40 24.92
CA PRO A 250 -17.35 -5.49 25.58
C PRO A 250 -18.37 -4.40 25.20
N ILE A 251 -18.05 -3.52 24.24
CA ILE A 251 -18.91 -2.42 23.80
C ILE A 251 -19.88 -2.96 22.75
N LYS A 252 -21.16 -3.10 23.12
CA LYS A 252 -22.22 -3.35 22.13
C LYS A 252 -22.32 -2.13 21.20
N LEU A 253 -21.97 -2.28 19.93
CA LEU A 253 -22.03 -1.19 18.93
C LEU A 253 -23.41 -0.52 18.83
N MET A 254 -24.50 -1.26 19.10
CA MET A 254 -25.87 -0.74 19.09
C MET A 254 -26.30 -0.05 20.39
N SER A 255 -25.44 -0.01 21.41
CA SER A 255 -25.66 0.84 22.60
C SER A 255 -25.53 2.33 22.19
N PRO A 256 -26.30 3.26 22.79
CA PRO A 256 -26.14 4.69 22.53
C PRO A 256 -24.70 5.19 22.74
N SER A 257 -23.98 4.63 23.72
CA SER A 257 -22.55 4.90 23.93
C SER A 257 -21.66 4.39 22.78
N GLY A 258 -21.98 3.23 22.20
CA GLY A 258 -21.26 2.65 21.06
C GLY A 258 -21.46 3.44 19.77
N ILE A 259 -22.68 3.92 19.53
CA ILE A 259 -22.99 4.81 18.41
C ILE A 259 -22.21 6.12 18.54
N LEU A 260 -22.20 6.73 19.74
CA LEU A 260 -21.45 7.97 19.98
C LEU A 260 -19.95 7.79 19.74
N VAL A 261 -19.34 6.70 20.24
CA VAL A 261 -17.93 6.38 20.00
C VAL A 261 -17.65 6.18 18.51
N THR A 262 -18.53 5.50 17.79
CA THR A 262 -18.38 5.25 16.35
C THR A 262 -18.46 6.56 15.54
N VAL A 263 -19.40 7.44 15.87
CA VAL A 263 -19.53 8.77 15.25
C VAL A 263 -18.31 9.62 15.57
N ALA A 264 -17.87 9.66 16.84
CA ALA A 264 -16.68 10.39 17.24
C ALA A 264 -15.43 9.90 16.51
N PHE A 265 -15.25 8.57 16.41
CA PHE A 265 -14.16 7.97 15.65
C PHE A 265 -14.20 8.33 14.16
N PHE A 266 -15.38 8.30 13.54
CA PHE A 266 -15.55 8.73 12.15
C PHE A 266 -15.20 10.21 11.96
N LEU A 267 -15.64 11.09 12.86
CA LEU A 267 -15.30 12.51 12.83
C LEU A 267 -13.80 12.75 13.02
N CYS A 268 -13.14 12.01 13.92
CA CYS A 268 -11.69 12.05 14.07
C CYS A 268 -10.96 11.63 12.79
N LEU A 269 -11.39 10.55 12.13
CA LEU A 269 -10.80 10.12 10.86
C LEU A 269 -11.03 11.15 9.74
N ALA A 270 -12.22 11.73 9.67
CA ALA A 270 -12.55 12.77 8.70
C ALA A 270 -11.70 14.04 8.93
N ALA A 271 -11.57 14.48 10.19
CA ALA A 271 -10.73 15.61 10.58
C ALA A 271 -9.25 15.34 10.29
N PHE A 272 -8.77 14.13 10.61
CA PHE A 272 -7.40 13.71 10.31
C PHE A 272 -7.12 13.70 8.80
N LYS A 273 -8.03 13.15 7.99
CA LYS A 273 -7.94 13.18 6.52
C LYS A 273 -7.91 14.61 6.00
N ALA A 274 -8.80 15.49 6.50
CA ALA A 274 -8.85 16.89 6.10
C ALA A 274 -7.57 17.63 6.46
N LEU A 275 -7.07 17.44 7.69
CA LEU A 275 -5.81 18.01 8.17
C LEU A 275 -4.64 17.55 7.30
N LEU A 276 -4.53 16.24 7.03
CA LEU A 276 -3.46 15.68 6.20
C LEU A 276 -3.50 16.27 4.79
N SER A 277 -4.70 16.34 4.19
CA SER A 277 -4.88 16.93 2.87
C SER A 277 -4.50 18.42 2.85
N LEU A 278 -4.86 19.17 3.88
CA LEU A 278 -4.51 20.59 4.03
C LEU A 278 -3.00 20.77 4.17
N VAL A 279 -2.34 20.01 5.04
CA VAL A 279 -0.89 20.07 5.26
C VAL A 279 -0.13 19.76 3.96
N LEU A 280 -0.56 18.73 3.22
CA LEU A 280 0.04 18.37 1.93
C LEU A 280 -0.16 19.47 0.88
N MET A 281 -1.34 20.10 0.85
CA MET A 281 -1.60 21.24 -0.04
C MET A 281 -0.74 22.45 0.31
N ILE A 282 -0.64 22.82 1.60
CA ILE A 282 0.22 23.92 2.07
C ILE A 282 1.67 23.67 1.71
N TYR A 283 2.15 22.43 1.91
CA TYR A 283 3.50 22.05 1.54
C TYR A 283 3.74 22.18 0.02
N ALA A 284 2.78 21.77 -0.81
CA ALA A 284 2.86 21.92 -2.26
C ALA A 284 2.92 23.39 -2.70
N CYS A 285 2.10 24.26 -2.10
CA CYS A 285 2.09 25.70 -2.37
C CYS A 285 3.39 26.38 -1.91
N LYS A 286 3.82 26.15 -0.65
CA LYS A 286 5.03 26.76 -0.07
C LYS A 286 6.29 26.37 -0.84
N SER A 287 6.34 25.15 -1.38
CA SER A 287 7.47 24.70 -2.18
C SER A 287 7.55 25.37 -3.56
N GLY A 288 6.59 26.21 -3.95
CA GLY A 288 6.54 26.84 -5.28
C GLY A 288 6.30 25.85 -6.41
N ARG A 289 5.82 24.65 -6.09
CA ARG A 289 5.69 23.51 -7.01
C ARG A 289 4.39 23.52 -7.81
N LEU A 290 3.46 24.41 -7.45
CA LEU A 290 2.16 24.63 -8.09
C LEU A 290 2.06 25.99 -8.79
N ASP A 291 3.17 26.72 -8.97
CA ASP A 291 3.14 28.08 -9.52
C ASP A 291 3.74 28.11 -10.93
N ASP A 292 2.90 28.13 -11.97
CA ASP A 292 3.31 28.14 -13.39
C ASP A 292 3.80 29.53 -13.86
N THR A 293 3.73 30.56 -13.03
CA THR A 293 3.95 31.98 -13.41
C THR A 293 5.40 32.46 -13.28
N ARG A 294 6.31 31.67 -12.70
CA ARG A 294 7.74 32.05 -12.70
C ARG A 294 8.32 31.93 -14.11
N PRO A 295 9.12 32.92 -14.59
CA PRO A 295 9.78 32.80 -15.89
C PRO A 295 10.59 31.52 -15.91
N LYS A 296 10.21 30.63 -16.84
CA LYS A 296 10.81 29.33 -17.02
C LYS A 296 12.27 29.54 -17.44
N SER A 297 13.21 29.41 -16.50
CA SER A 297 14.64 29.32 -16.84
C SER A 297 14.84 28.18 -17.86
N PRO A 298 15.86 28.21 -18.74
CA PRO A 298 16.06 27.16 -19.74
C PRO A 298 16.09 25.73 -19.16
N ARG A 299 16.49 25.57 -17.88
CA ARG A 299 16.42 24.30 -17.13
C ARG A 299 15.01 23.79 -16.86
N SER A 300 14.01 24.67 -16.78
CA SER A 300 12.61 24.32 -16.50
C SER A 300 11.78 23.93 -17.73
N VAL A 301 12.26 24.24 -18.94
CA VAL A 301 11.62 23.80 -20.19
C VAL A 301 11.85 22.29 -20.41
N HIS A 302 13.08 21.81 -20.21
CA HIS A 302 13.36 20.37 -20.10
C HIS A 302 12.66 19.70 -18.90
N HIS A 303 12.36 20.47 -17.84
CA HIS A 303 11.62 19.99 -16.67
C HIS A 303 10.14 19.71 -16.96
N HIS A 304 9.51 20.43 -17.90
CA HIS A 304 8.14 20.16 -18.33
C HIS A 304 8.02 19.04 -19.37
N GLU A 305 8.97 18.95 -20.31
CA GLU A 305 9.02 17.85 -21.28
C GLU A 305 9.26 16.50 -20.59
N SER A 306 10.07 16.46 -19.53
CA SER A 306 10.24 15.26 -18.72
C SER A 306 8.95 14.86 -18.02
N ILE A 307 8.17 15.79 -17.44
CA ILE A 307 6.87 15.51 -16.78
C ILE A 307 5.86 14.88 -17.76
N GLN A 308 5.85 15.26 -19.04
CA GLN A 308 4.97 14.63 -20.03
C GLN A 308 5.34 13.17 -20.34
N ARG A 309 6.61 12.77 -20.18
CA ARG A 309 7.03 11.37 -20.33
C ARG A 309 6.62 10.44 -19.18
N TYR A 310 6.00 10.96 -18.10
CA TYR A 310 5.51 10.17 -16.95
C TYR A 310 3.99 9.91 -17.00
N LYS A 311 3.38 9.99 -18.19
CA LYS A 311 2.02 9.52 -18.45
C LYS A 311 2.10 8.04 -18.86
N PHE A 312 2.08 7.15 -17.87
CA PHE A 312 1.66 5.77 -18.01
C PHE A 312 0.60 5.53 -16.93
#